data_AF-A0AAD6MSJ4-F1
#
_entry.id   AF-A0AAD6MSJ4-F1
#
_cell.length_a   1.000
_cell.length_b   1.000
_cell.length_c   1.000
_cell.angle_alpha   90.00
_cell.angle_beta   90.00
_cell.angle_gamma   90.00
#
_symmetry.space_group_name_H-M   'P 1'
#
loop_
_entity.id
_entity.type
_entity.pdbx_description
1 polymer ?
#
loop_
_entity_poly.entity_id
_entity_poly.type
_entity_poly.pdbx_seq_one_letter_code
_entity_poly.pdbx_strand_id
1 'polypeptide(L)'
;MGSDIELPTLEAYDLSPRTGFLSEVVSDETDLHPYYQLWIDVTQRLQDLIMQNQIRKVIDGLPVLSCQRLETISQRRKAYSILGFICHTDIWGGDEPAEIAPEPRHDRVLALIEKWNNVGL
;
A
#
# COMPACT_ATOMS: atom_id res chain seq x y z
N MET A 1 46.42 19.82 0.07
CA MET A 1 45.71 18.86 -0.81
C MET A 1 44.31 18.75 -0.25
N GLY A 2 43.37 19.52 -0.80
CA GLY A 2 41.97 19.41 -0.42
C GLY A 2 41.51 18.03 -0.86
N SER A 3 40.99 17.25 0.07
CA SER A 3 40.30 16.00 -0.27
C SER A 3 39.13 16.38 -1.17
N ASP A 4 39.16 15.91 -2.42
CA ASP A 4 37.99 15.91 -3.29
C ASP A 4 36.94 15.04 -2.60
N ILE A 5 36.03 15.70 -1.87
CA ILE A 5 34.86 15.05 -1.30
C ILE A 5 33.97 14.76 -2.50
N GLU A 6 34.00 13.51 -2.99
CA GLU A 6 33.00 13.04 -3.95
C GLU A 6 31.62 13.20 -3.30
N LEU A 7 30.84 14.16 -3.83
CA LEU A 7 29.48 14.36 -3.39
C LEU A 7 28.66 13.13 -3.80
N PRO A 8 27.91 12.51 -2.88
CA PRO A 8 27.17 11.30 -3.21
C PRO A 8 26.05 11.62 -4.21
N THR A 9 25.87 10.74 -5.18
CA THR A 9 24.86 10.83 -6.23
C THR A 9 23.47 10.58 -5.65
N LEU A 10 22.48 11.40 -6.04
CA LEU A 10 21.11 11.36 -5.51
C LEU A 10 20.44 9.99 -5.72
N GLU A 11 20.78 9.32 -6.82
CA GLU A 11 20.28 8.01 -7.20
C GLU A 11 20.66 6.92 -6.18
N ALA A 12 21.76 7.09 -5.44
CA ALA A 12 22.15 6.17 -4.37
C ALA A 12 21.18 6.20 -3.18
N TYR A 13 20.32 7.22 -3.10
CA TYR A 13 19.30 7.40 -2.07
C TYR A 13 17.88 7.26 -2.62
N ASP A 14 17.69 6.62 -3.79
CA ASP A 14 16.40 6.53 -4.49
C ASP A 14 15.80 7.92 -4.82
N LEU A 15 16.63 8.96 -4.90
CA LEU A 15 16.17 10.31 -5.24
C LEU A 15 16.38 10.58 -6.73
N SER A 16 15.30 11.00 -7.37
CA SER A 16 15.38 11.59 -8.70
C SER A 16 16.02 12.99 -8.61
N PRO A 17 16.96 13.31 -9.51
CA PRO A 17 17.48 14.67 -9.66
C PRO A 17 16.43 15.70 -10.12
N ARG A 18 15.33 15.27 -10.77
CA ARG A 18 14.32 16.16 -11.36
C ARG A 18 13.05 16.27 -10.53
N THR A 19 12.61 15.17 -9.92
CA THR A 19 11.35 15.07 -9.16
C THR A 19 11.58 14.73 -7.69
N GLY A 20 12.84 14.66 -7.24
CA GLY A 20 13.21 14.46 -5.85
C GLY A 20 12.76 13.09 -5.34
N PHE A 21 11.91 13.09 -4.31
CA PHE A 21 11.35 11.86 -3.73
C PHE A 21 10.30 11.17 -4.61
N LEU A 22 9.82 11.85 -5.65
CA LEU A 22 8.87 11.26 -6.58
C LEU A 22 9.65 10.51 -7.67
N SER A 23 9.20 9.32 -8.03
CA SER A 23 9.80 8.57 -9.13
C SER A 23 9.52 9.29 -10.46
N GLU A 24 10.54 9.46 -11.32
CA GLU A 24 10.37 10.07 -12.64
C GLU A 24 9.60 9.18 -13.62
N VAL A 25 9.67 7.87 -13.40
CA VAL A 25 9.01 6.90 -14.27
C VAL A 25 7.65 6.56 -13.70
N VAL A 26 6.60 6.97 -14.42
CA VAL A 26 5.26 6.40 -14.25
C VAL A 26 5.28 5.03 -14.96
N SER A 27 5.99 4.06 -14.38
CA SER A 27 6.24 2.78 -15.05
C SER A 27 4.96 1.94 -15.13
N ASP A 28 4.74 1.23 -16.24
CA ASP A 28 3.83 0.07 -16.29
C ASP A 28 4.21 -1.02 -15.27
N GLU A 29 5.44 -1.00 -14.74
CA GLU A 29 5.89 -1.81 -13.59
C GLU A 29 5.15 -1.51 -12.29
N THR A 30 4.36 -0.43 -12.24
CA THR A 30 3.45 -0.21 -11.12
C THR A 30 2.20 -1.08 -11.26
N ASP A 31 1.95 -1.76 -12.37
CA ASP A 31 0.79 -2.62 -12.46
C ASP A 31 0.96 -3.86 -11.58
N LEU A 32 -0.06 -4.12 -10.76
CA LEU A 32 -0.03 -5.24 -9.84
C LEU A 32 -0.49 -6.48 -10.59
N HIS A 33 0.08 -7.63 -10.26
CA HIS A 33 -0.38 -8.91 -10.80
C HIS A 33 -1.92 -9.01 -10.63
N PRO A 34 -2.67 -9.54 -11.62
CA PRO A 34 -4.13 -9.71 -11.54
C PRO A 34 -4.66 -10.46 -10.30
N TYR A 35 -3.76 -11.09 -9.55
CA TYR A 35 -4.06 -11.72 -8.27
C TYR A 35 -4.50 -10.69 -7.21
N TYR A 36 -4.03 -9.45 -7.32
CA TYR A 36 -4.36 -8.34 -6.43
C TYR A 36 -5.51 -7.46 -6.95
N GLN A 37 -6.21 -7.89 -8.01
CA GLN A 37 -7.28 -7.11 -8.62
C GLN A 37 -8.35 -6.70 -7.60
N LEU A 38 -8.68 -7.58 -6.65
CA LEU A 38 -9.65 -7.29 -5.59
C LEU A 38 -9.25 -6.08 -4.75
N TRP A 39 -7.97 -5.88 -4.46
CA TRP A 39 -7.51 -4.70 -3.73
C TRP A 39 -7.60 -3.43 -4.58
N ILE A 40 -7.25 -3.54 -5.86
CA ILE A 40 -7.34 -2.45 -6.83
C ILE A 40 -8.80 -1.99 -6.97
N ASP A 41 -9.72 -2.92 -7.21
CA ASP A 41 -11.15 -2.64 -7.40
C ASP A 41 -11.76 -1.93 -6.18
N VAL A 42 -11.40 -2.37 -4.98
CA VAL A 42 -11.87 -1.72 -3.74
C VAL A 42 -11.36 -0.30 -3.63
N THR A 43 -10.07 -0.05 -3.93
CA THR A 43 -9.52 1.31 -3.89
C THR A 43 -10.06 2.22 -4.99
N GLN A 44 -10.36 1.69 -6.18
CA GLN A 44 -10.97 2.46 -7.27
C GLN A 44 -12.42 2.85 -6.96
N ARG A 45 -13.16 1.99 -6.26
CA ARG A 45 -14.57 2.21 -5.88
C ARG A 45 -14.73 2.75 -4.47
N LEU A 46 -13.64 3.19 -3.85
CA LEU A 46 -13.58 3.51 -2.42
C LEU A 46 -14.57 4.61 -2.04
N GLN A 47 -14.69 5.67 -2.85
CA GLN A 47 -15.64 6.76 -2.60
C GLN A 47 -17.09 6.27 -2.65
N ASP A 48 -17.47 5.51 -3.68
CA ASP A 48 -18.82 4.95 -3.80
C ASP A 48 -19.16 4.03 -2.63
N LEU A 49 -18.20 3.19 -2.22
CA LEU A 49 -18.38 2.25 -1.11
C LEU A 49 -18.53 2.95 0.25
N ILE A 50 -17.83 4.06 0.46
CA ILE A 50 -17.99 4.91 1.65
C ILE A 50 -19.38 5.57 1.63
N MET A 51 -19.77 6.20 0.52
CA MET A 51 -21.06 6.89 0.42
C MET A 51 -22.26 5.94 0.58
N GLN A 52 -22.11 4.67 0.18
CA GLN A 52 -23.14 3.64 0.35
C GLN A 52 -23.06 2.90 1.71
N ASN A 53 -22.11 3.29 2.58
CA ASN A 53 -21.81 2.64 3.86
C ASN A 53 -21.60 1.11 3.71
N GLN A 54 -21.02 0.69 2.58
CA GLN A 54 -20.73 -0.72 2.25
C GLN A 54 -19.25 -1.07 2.45
N ILE A 55 -18.37 -0.08 2.62
CA ILE A 55 -16.91 -0.29 2.62
C ILE A 55 -16.48 -1.35 3.65
N ARG A 56 -17.01 -1.32 4.87
CA ARG A 56 -16.68 -2.30 5.92
C ARG A 56 -17.11 -3.72 5.54
N LYS A 57 -18.30 -3.90 4.97
CA LYS A 57 -18.77 -5.22 4.51
C LYS A 57 -17.90 -5.78 3.39
N VAL A 58 -17.45 -4.92 2.48
CA VAL A 58 -16.55 -5.31 1.40
C VAL A 58 -15.18 -5.69 1.94
N ILE A 59 -14.64 -4.91 2.89
CA ILE A 59 -13.37 -5.20 3.56
C ILE A 59 -13.43 -6.51 4.35
N ASP A 60 -14.52 -6.76 5.09
CA ASP A 60 -14.74 -8.01 5.81
C ASP A 60 -14.72 -9.22 4.86
N GLY A 61 -15.27 -9.06 3.66
CA GLY A 61 -15.33 -10.09 2.62
C GLY A 61 -14.06 -10.25 1.78
N LEU A 62 -13.09 -9.32 1.85
CA LEU A 62 -11.84 -9.45 1.09
C LEU A 62 -11.07 -10.68 1.56
N PRO A 63 -10.46 -11.49 0.69
CA PRO A 63 -9.56 -12.58 1.09
C PRO A 63 -8.17 -12.05 1.52
N VAL A 64 -7.47 -12.78 2.40
CA VAL A 64 -6.07 -12.48 2.72
C VAL A 64 -5.19 -12.95 1.57
N LEU A 65 -4.66 -12.01 0.77
CA LEU A 65 -3.77 -12.31 -0.34
C LEU A 65 -2.31 -12.36 0.13
N SER A 66 -1.51 -13.22 -0.51
CA SER A 66 -0.07 -13.36 -0.23
C SER A 66 0.74 -12.27 -0.93
N CYS A 67 1.81 -11.75 -0.30
CA CYS A 67 2.74 -10.78 -0.90
C CYS A 67 3.84 -11.41 -1.79
N GLN A 68 3.83 -12.74 -1.96
CA GLN A 68 4.88 -13.47 -2.70
C GLN A 68 5.01 -13.08 -4.18
N ARG A 69 3.99 -12.43 -4.77
CA ARG A 69 3.97 -12.03 -6.19
C ARG A 69 4.29 -10.55 -6.40
N LEU A 70 4.82 -9.86 -5.37
CA LEU A 70 5.32 -8.49 -5.45
C LEU A 70 6.84 -8.53 -5.68
N GLU A 71 7.22 -8.57 -6.95
CA GLU A 71 8.59 -8.82 -7.40
C GLU A 71 9.43 -7.54 -7.37
N THR A 72 8.84 -6.39 -7.68
CA THR A 72 9.55 -5.10 -7.74
C THR A 72 9.25 -4.20 -6.54
N ILE A 73 10.17 -3.28 -6.24
CA ILE A 73 9.99 -2.25 -5.21
C ILE A 73 8.78 -1.36 -5.55
N SER A 74 8.59 -1.02 -6.82
CA SER A 74 7.43 -0.23 -7.30
C SER A 74 6.10 -0.92 -7.03
N GLN A 75 6.01 -2.23 -7.29
CA GLN A 75 4.83 -3.04 -6.96
C GLN A 75 4.58 -3.08 -5.45
N ARG A 76 5.63 -3.27 -4.64
CA ARG A 76 5.52 -3.27 -3.17
C ARG A 76 5.04 -1.92 -2.65
N ARG A 77 5.58 -0.81 -3.17
CA ARG A 77 5.16 0.55 -2.80
C ARG A 77 3.68 0.78 -3.13
N LYS A 78 3.21 0.42 -4.33
CA LYS A 78 1.79 0.55 -4.69
C LYS A 78 0.88 -0.33 -3.85
N ALA A 79 1.26 -1.59 -3.63
CA ALA A 79 0.50 -2.50 -2.77
C ALA A 79 0.38 -1.92 -1.34
N TYR A 80 1.47 -1.37 -0.80
CA TYR A 80 1.46 -0.71 0.50
C TYR A 80 0.51 0.49 0.54
N SER A 81 0.56 1.37 -0.48
CA SER A 81 -0.36 2.51 -0.56
C SER A 81 -1.83 2.07 -0.60
N ILE A 82 -2.16 1.07 -1.42
CA ILE A 82 -3.50 0.49 -1.54
C ILE A 82 -3.99 -0.06 -0.19
N LEU A 83 -3.14 -0.83 0.49
CA LEU A 83 -3.46 -1.39 1.80
C LEU A 83 -3.62 -0.30 2.86
N GLY A 84 -2.79 0.74 2.82
CA GLY A 84 -2.93 1.92 3.68
C GLY A 84 -4.29 2.60 3.51
N PHE A 85 -4.75 2.78 2.27
CA PHE A 85 -6.09 3.31 2.00
C PHE A 85 -7.20 2.39 2.53
N ILE A 86 -7.09 1.08 2.33
CA ILE A 86 -8.07 0.10 2.83
C ILE A 86 -8.13 0.12 4.37
N CYS A 87 -6.98 0.14 5.04
CA CYS A 87 -6.93 0.20 6.51
C CYS A 87 -7.51 1.51 7.03
N HIS A 88 -7.20 2.62 6.36
CA HIS A 88 -7.73 3.93 6.71
C HIS A 88 -9.26 3.95 6.58
N THR A 89 -9.83 3.37 5.53
CA THR A 89 -11.28 3.34 5.33
C THR A 89 -12.01 2.32 6.18
N ASP A 90 -11.37 1.25 6.64
CA ASP A 90 -11.97 0.36 7.63
C ASP A 90 -12.29 1.12 8.93
N ILE A 91 -11.31 1.91 9.40
CA ILE A 91 -11.40 2.70 10.63
C ILE A 91 -12.35 3.89 10.43
N TRP A 92 -12.09 4.72 9.42
CA TRP A 92 -12.71 6.05 9.26
C TRP A 92 -13.80 6.12 8.18
N GLY A 93 -14.02 5.07 7.40
CA GLY A 93 -14.91 5.10 6.23
C GLY A 93 -16.40 4.84 6.52
N GLY A 94 -16.81 4.80 7.77
CA GLY A 94 -18.23 4.69 8.18
C GLY A 94 -18.68 5.92 8.97
N ASP A 95 -19.99 5.99 9.25
CA ASP A 95 -20.60 7.15 9.94
C ASP A 95 -19.98 7.44 11.32
N GLU A 96 -19.54 6.40 12.02
CA GLU A 96 -18.77 6.51 13.26
C GLU A 96 -17.42 5.80 13.09
N PRO A 97 -16.33 6.34 13.69
CA PRO A 97 -15.04 5.67 13.72
C PRO A 97 -15.19 4.27 14.35
N ALA A 98 -14.60 3.25 13.75
CA ALA A 98 -14.56 1.93 14.38
C ALA A 98 -13.62 2.00 15.60
N GLU A 99 -14.15 2.16 16.82
CA GLU A 99 -13.34 2.27 18.05
C GLU A 99 -12.55 0.99 18.36
N ILE A 100 -13.08 -0.17 17.97
CA ILE A 100 -12.45 -1.49 18.08
C ILE A 100 -12.95 -2.30 16.89
N ALA A 101 -12.07 -2.67 15.96
CA ALA A 101 -12.47 -3.66 14.98
C ALA A 101 -12.69 -4.99 15.73
N PRO A 102 -13.83 -5.69 15.56
CA PRO A 102 -14.03 -7.02 16.12
C PRO A 102 -12.84 -7.91 15.73
N GLU A 103 -12.32 -8.69 16.69
CA GLU A 103 -11.05 -9.42 16.64
C GLU A 103 -10.63 -10.01 15.27
N PRO A 104 -11.52 -10.61 14.44
CA PRO A 104 -11.11 -11.11 13.12
C PRO A 104 -10.63 -10.03 12.11
N ARG A 105 -10.84 -8.73 12.36
CA ARG A 105 -10.34 -7.65 11.50
C ARG A 105 -8.91 -7.21 11.84
N HIS A 106 -8.58 -7.11 13.12
CA HIS A 106 -7.23 -6.71 13.58
C HIS A 106 -6.18 -7.75 13.19
N ASP A 107 -6.47 -9.03 13.43
CA ASP A 107 -5.53 -10.10 13.12
C ASP A 107 -5.17 -10.17 11.63
N ARG A 108 -6.08 -9.73 10.75
CA ARG A 108 -5.85 -9.79 9.29
C ARG A 108 -4.97 -8.65 8.81
N VAL A 109 -5.16 -7.44 9.34
CA VAL A 109 -4.31 -6.28 9.03
C VAL A 109 -2.94 -6.45 9.68
N LEU A 110 -2.90 -6.88 10.94
CA LEU A 110 -1.65 -7.20 11.64
C LEU A 110 -0.92 -8.36 10.98
N ALA A 111 -1.60 -9.45 10.60
CA ALA A 111 -0.95 -10.52 9.84
C ALA A 111 -0.43 -10.04 8.49
N LEU A 112 -1.10 -9.07 7.84
CA LEU A 112 -0.60 -8.47 6.60
C LEU A 112 0.66 -7.65 6.84
N ILE A 113 0.69 -6.85 7.92
CA ILE A 113 1.83 -6.02 8.34
C ILE A 113 3.00 -6.88 8.86
N GLU A 114 2.73 -7.93 9.63
CA GLU A 114 3.72 -8.89 10.13
C GLU A 114 4.33 -9.73 9.00
N LYS A 115 3.50 -10.18 8.04
CA LYS A 115 4.04 -10.78 6.81
C LYS A 115 4.96 -9.79 6.11
N TRP A 116 4.60 -8.51 6.09
CA TRP A 116 5.37 -7.45 5.45
C TRP A 116 6.73 -7.21 6.13
N ASN A 117 6.77 -7.14 7.46
CA ASN A 117 8.02 -7.02 8.23
C ASN A 117 8.98 -8.20 7.97
N ASN A 118 8.45 -9.39 7.68
CA ASN A 118 9.25 -10.57 7.34
C ASN A 118 9.71 -10.63 5.87
N VAL A 119 9.23 -9.75 4.96
CA VAL A 119 9.67 -9.76 3.54
C VAL A 119 10.95 -8.93 3.34
N GLY A 120 11.41 -8.20 4.35
CA GLY A 120 12.65 -7.43 4.29
C GLY A 120 12.57 -6.27 3.28
N LEU A 121 12.68 -5.05 3.80
CA LEU A 121 13.48 -4.03 3.14
C LEU A 121 14.94 -4.27 3.53
#